data_AF-A0A420FG59-F1
#
_entry.id   AF-A0A420FG59-F1
#
_cell.length_a   1.000
_cell.length_b   1.000
_cell.length_c   1.000
_cell.angle_alpha   90.00
_cell.angle_beta   90.00
_cell.angle_gamma   90.00
#
_symmetry.space_group_name_H-M   'P 1'
#
loop_
_entity.id
_entity.type
_entity.pdbx_description
1 polymer ?
#
loop_
_entity_poly.entity_id
_entity_poly.type
_entity_poly.pdbx_seq_one_letter_code
_entity_poly.pdbx_strand_id
1 'polypeptide(L)'
;MNTPLGAYLDELKINKSRLSNITGITTDRINALSHEATAIPYTDEVFPIIYVANYLSGIPEDKFNSTIDRIYPRKTKNLLINKLKGLSPAAQLFGNYTFQRKDVEIETNIPAGKISKYMNDKNKKAPIEEIIRFIDSIGLDLLETLKKYYGVIDVKSKTKRI
;
A
#
# COMPACT_ATOMS: atom_id res chain seq x y z
N MET A 1 16.98 -13.67 -6.72
CA MET A 1 16.84 -13.31 -5.29
C MET A 1 15.41 -12.81 -5.12
N ASN A 2 14.65 -13.38 -4.20
CA ASN A 2 13.25 -12.97 -4.03
C ASN A 2 13.18 -11.58 -3.40
N THR A 3 12.28 -10.74 -3.92
CA THR A 3 11.87 -9.51 -3.24
C THR A 3 11.11 -9.86 -1.96
N PRO A 4 10.90 -8.92 -1.02
CA PRO A 4 10.08 -9.19 0.16
C PRO A 4 8.67 -9.69 -0.19
N LEU A 5 8.07 -9.15 -1.26
CA LEU A 5 6.78 -9.61 -1.77
C LEU A 5 6.89 -11.04 -2.33
N GLY A 6 7.92 -11.34 -3.11
CA GLY A 6 8.15 -12.68 -3.65
C GLY A 6 8.34 -13.72 -2.55
N ALA A 7 9.15 -13.43 -1.54
CA ALA A 7 9.37 -14.31 -0.39
C ALA A 7 8.06 -14.59 0.36
N TYR A 8 7.24 -13.56 0.55
CA TYR A 8 5.92 -13.68 1.16
C TYR A 8 4.95 -14.56 0.34
N LEU A 9 4.90 -14.37 -0.98
CA LEU A 9 4.02 -15.17 -1.86
C LEU A 9 4.47 -16.64 -1.92
N ASP A 10 5.78 -16.89 -1.91
CA ASP A 10 6.36 -18.23 -1.90
C ASP A 10 6.10 -18.97 -0.57
N GLU A 11 6.20 -18.27 0.58
CA GLU A 11 5.84 -18.80 1.90
C GLU A 11 4.39 -19.29 1.92
N LEU A 12 3.48 -18.50 1.36
CA LEU A 12 2.06 -18.82 1.25
C LEU A 12 1.73 -19.83 0.14
N LYS A 13 2.73 -20.27 -0.65
CA LYS A 13 2.59 -21.17 -1.79
C LYS A 13 1.53 -20.69 -2.79
N ILE A 14 1.49 -19.38 -3.05
CA ILE A 14 0.47 -18.77 -3.92
C ILE A 14 0.69 -19.18 -5.38
N ASN A 15 -0.35 -19.71 -6.02
CA ASN A 15 -0.37 -19.90 -7.46
C ASN A 15 -0.52 -18.54 -8.16
N LYS A 16 0.56 -18.07 -8.80
CA LYS A 16 0.63 -16.76 -9.47
C LYS A 16 -0.34 -16.62 -10.65
N SER A 17 -0.66 -17.71 -11.36
CA SER A 17 -1.66 -17.71 -12.42
C SER A 17 -3.07 -17.48 -11.84
N ARG A 18 -3.40 -18.13 -10.72
CA ARG A 18 -4.67 -17.89 -10.03
C ARG A 18 -4.76 -16.46 -9.50
N LEU A 19 -3.66 -15.94 -8.94
CA LEU A 19 -3.57 -14.56 -8.50
C LEU A 19 -3.81 -13.58 -9.65
N SER A 20 -3.14 -13.81 -10.80
CA SER A 20 -3.29 -13.03 -12.03
C SER A 20 -4.75 -12.97 -12.50
N ASN A 21 -5.47 -14.08 -12.47
CA ASN A 21 -6.87 -14.13 -12.91
C ASN A 21 -7.79 -13.31 -12.00
N ILE A 22 -7.52 -13.26 -10.69
CA ILE A 22 -8.37 -12.55 -9.74
C ILE A 22 -8.05 -11.05 -9.73
N THR A 23 -6.76 -10.69 -9.71
CA THR A 23 -6.31 -9.29 -9.63
C THR A 23 -6.37 -8.57 -10.97
N GLY A 24 -6.27 -9.30 -12.08
CA GLY A 24 -6.10 -8.74 -13.42
C GLY A 24 -4.67 -8.28 -13.73
N ILE A 25 -3.72 -8.52 -12.81
CA ILE A 25 -2.30 -8.21 -13.00
C ILE A 25 -1.65 -9.40 -13.68
N THR A 26 -0.92 -9.18 -14.76
CA THR A 26 -0.32 -10.27 -15.53
C THR A 26 0.64 -11.11 -14.68
N THR A 27 0.72 -12.41 -15.00
CA THR A 27 1.63 -13.34 -14.31
C THR A 27 3.09 -12.86 -14.45
N ASP A 28 3.48 -12.32 -15.60
CA ASP A 28 4.80 -11.74 -15.83
C ASP A 28 5.07 -10.56 -14.90
N ARG A 29 4.08 -9.68 -14.71
CA ARG A 29 4.23 -8.54 -13.80
C ARG A 29 4.35 -8.99 -12.35
N ILE A 30 3.56 -9.99 -11.93
CA ILE A 30 3.67 -10.59 -10.60
C ILE A 30 5.06 -11.23 -10.42
N ASN A 31 5.58 -11.90 -11.44
CA ASN A 31 6.92 -12.50 -11.42
C ASN A 31 8.02 -11.44 -11.30
N ALA A 32 7.94 -10.37 -12.09
CA ALA A 32 8.86 -9.24 -12.00
C ALA A 32 8.87 -8.66 -10.57
N LEU A 33 7.68 -8.39 -10.01
CA LEU A 33 7.55 -7.91 -8.63
C LEU A 33 8.06 -8.89 -7.58
N SER A 34 8.06 -10.19 -7.88
CA SER A 34 8.54 -11.25 -6.96
C SER A 34 10.06 -11.42 -6.99
N HIS A 35 10.69 -11.19 -8.13
CA HIS A 35 12.03 -11.72 -8.42
C HIS A 35 13.03 -10.68 -8.91
N GLU A 36 12.57 -9.52 -9.38
CA GLU A 36 13.42 -8.47 -9.94
C GLU A 36 13.58 -7.32 -8.94
N ALA A 37 14.82 -7.05 -8.53
CA ALA A 37 15.12 -5.94 -7.61
C ALA A 37 14.82 -4.55 -8.21
N THR A 38 14.80 -4.45 -9.55
CA THR A 38 14.53 -3.21 -10.30
C THR A 38 13.04 -2.96 -10.50
N ALA A 39 12.18 -3.96 -10.27
CA ALA A 39 10.75 -3.81 -10.44
C ALA A 39 10.17 -2.94 -9.31
N ILE A 40 9.70 -1.74 -9.65
CA ILE A 40 9.09 -0.83 -8.68
C ILE A 40 7.74 -1.39 -8.23
N PRO A 41 7.51 -1.60 -6.92
CA PRO A 41 6.25 -2.14 -6.39
C PRO A 41 5.20 -1.02 -6.24
N TYR A 42 4.40 -0.78 -7.27
CA TYR A 42 3.35 0.24 -7.24
C TYR A 42 2.13 -0.18 -6.41
N THR A 43 1.51 0.80 -5.75
CA THR A 43 0.43 0.58 -4.79
C THR A 43 -0.78 -0.13 -5.42
N ASP A 44 -1.16 0.29 -6.62
CA ASP A 44 -2.28 -0.25 -7.40
C ASP A 44 -2.06 -1.71 -7.84
N GLU A 45 -0.81 -2.20 -7.79
CA GLU A 45 -0.47 -3.59 -8.08
C GLU A 45 -0.31 -4.41 -6.79
N VAL A 46 0.41 -3.86 -5.81
CA VAL A 46 0.78 -4.57 -4.59
C VAL A 46 -0.41 -4.79 -3.67
N PHE A 47 -1.26 -3.77 -3.49
CA PHE A 47 -2.46 -3.88 -2.68
C PHE A 47 -3.33 -5.07 -3.08
N PRO A 48 -3.76 -5.21 -4.36
CA PRO A 48 -4.58 -6.33 -4.75
C PRO A 48 -3.86 -7.68 -4.70
N ILE A 49 -2.56 -7.72 -4.97
CA ILE A 49 -1.76 -8.94 -4.82
C ILE A 49 -1.81 -9.45 -3.38
N ILE A 50 -1.49 -8.60 -2.41
CA ILE A 50 -1.42 -9.00 -0.99
C ILE A 50 -2.81 -9.33 -0.46
N TYR A 51 -3.81 -8.51 -0.79
CA TYR A 51 -5.18 -8.74 -0.34
C TYR A 51 -5.73 -10.09 -0.82
N VAL A 52 -5.53 -10.41 -2.11
CA VAL A 52 -5.97 -11.70 -2.67
C VAL A 52 -5.13 -12.86 -2.13
N ALA A 53 -3.81 -12.69 -1.97
CA ALA A 53 -2.95 -13.72 -1.39
C ALA A 53 -3.40 -14.09 0.03
N ASN A 54 -3.63 -13.10 0.89
CA ASN A 54 -4.18 -13.30 2.24
C ASN A 54 -5.50 -14.08 2.20
N TYR A 55 -6.44 -13.66 1.35
CA TYR A 55 -7.73 -14.33 1.20
C TYR A 55 -7.58 -15.80 0.77
N LEU A 56 -6.75 -16.07 -0.24
CA LEU A 56 -6.52 -17.44 -0.75
C LEU A 56 -5.85 -18.34 0.28
N SER A 57 -5.08 -17.77 1.21
CA SER A 57 -4.41 -18.46 2.31
C SER A 57 -5.22 -18.50 3.60
N GLY A 58 -6.47 -18.01 3.61
CA GLY A 58 -7.33 -18.01 4.80
C GLY A 58 -6.90 -17.03 5.89
N ILE A 59 -6.06 -16.05 5.56
CA ILE A 59 -5.64 -15.00 6.49
C ILE A 59 -6.78 -13.97 6.60
N PRO A 60 -7.27 -13.67 7.82
CA PRO A 60 -8.38 -12.76 8.00
C PRO A 60 -7.98 -11.32 7.71
N GLU A 61 -8.98 -10.51 7.35
CA GLU A 61 -8.78 -9.15 6.82
C GLU A 61 -8.14 -8.21 7.85
N ASP A 62 -8.44 -8.38 9.13
CA ASP A 62 -7.86 -7.62 10.25
C ASP A 62 -6.33 -7.80 10.37
N LYS A 63 -5.76 -8.83 9.74
CA LYS A 63 -4.31 -9.05 9.68
C LYS A 63 -3.63 -8.31 8.54
N PHE A 64 -4.36 -7.68 7.63
CA PHE A 64 -3.79 -7.03 6.46
C PHE A 64 -2.67 -6.03 6.82
N ASN A 65 -2.91 -5.14 7.78
CA ASN A 65 -1.90 -4.14 8.17
C ASN A 65 -0.62 -4.81 8.71
N SER A 66 -0.77 -5.88 9.51
CA SER A 66 0.37 -6.66 10.01
C SER A 66 1.11 -7.42 8.90
N THR A 67 0.39 -7.88 7.87
CA THR A 67 1.00 -8.46 6.67
C THR A 67 1.85 -7.44 5.93
N ILE A 68 1.34 -6.22 5.76
CA ILE A 68 2.09 -5.14 5.12
C ILE A 68 3.34 -4.79 5.92
N ASP A 69 3.24 -4.70 7.25
CA ASP A 69 4.40 -4.43 8.11
C ASP A 69 5.49 -5.50 7.99
N ARG A 70 5.11 -6.75 7.78
CA ARG A 70 6.04 -7.85 7.54
C ARG A 70 6.77 -7.73 6.21
N ILE A 71 6.05 -7.36 5.15
CA ILE A 71 6.61 -7.31 3.78
C ILE A 71 7.41 -6.01 3.56
N TYR A 72 6.91 -4.89 4.07
CA TYR A 72 7.50 -3.55 3.92
C TYR A 72 7.76 -2.95 5.32
N PRO A 73 8.75 -3.48 6.06
CA PRO A 73 9.05 -3.01 7.41
C PRO A 73 9.50 -1.56 7.39
N ARG A 74 8.90 -0.75 8.26
CA ARG A 74 9.11 0.70 8.33
C ARG A 74 10.14 1.02 9.39
N LYS A 75 11.18 1.79 9.03
CA LYS A 75 12.25 2.18 9.96
C LYS A 75 11.88 3.32 10.89
N THR A 76 10.88 4.15 10.55
CA THR A 76 10.50 5.33 11.34
C THR A 76 9.01 5.62 11.19
N LYS A 77 8.30 5.78 12.32
CA LYS A 77 6.96 6.38 12.37
C LYS A 77 7.11 7.87 12.65
N ASN A 78 7.59 8.64 11.67
CA ASN A 78 7.55 10.11 11.75
C ASN A 78 6.12 10.55 11.47
N LEU A 79 5.35 10.64 12.54
CA LEU A 79 3.94 10.97 12.48
C LEU A 79 3.78 12.49 12.40
N LEU A 80 3.44 13.03 11.23
CA LEU A 80 2.95 14.41 11.07
C LEU A 80 1.87 14.74 12.10
N ILE A 81 0.99 13.77 12.37
CA ILE A 81 -0.07 13.91 13.37
C ILE A 81 0.47 14.13 14.79
N ASN A 82 1.71 13.72 15.10
CA ASN A 82 2.34 14.05 16.38
C ASN A 82 2.57 15.55 16.55
N LYS A 83 2.75 16.32 15.47
CA LYS A 83 2.89 17.79 15.55
C LYS A 83 1.60 18.47 16.03
N LEU A 84 0.47 17.78 15.94
CA LEU A 84 -0.83 18.27 16.40
C LEU A 84 -1.12 17.87 17.85
N LYS A 85 -0.30 17.02 18.47
CA LYS A 85 -0.48 16.61 19.88
C LYS A 85 -0.34 17.84 20.78
N GLY A 86 -1.36 18.07 21.61
CA GLY A 86 -1.44 19.21 22.53
C GLY A 86 -2.23 20.41 22.01
N LEU A 87 -2.69 20.38 20.75
CA LEU A 87 -3.62 21.38 20.23
C LEU A 87 -5.07 21.05 20.61
N SER A 88 -5.97 22.03 20.49
CA SER A 88 -7.40 21.81 20.71
C SER A 88 -7.98 20.81 19.70
N PRO A 89 -9.09 20.10 20.00
CA PRO A 89 -9.69 19.16 19.07
C PRO A 89 -10.01 19.77 17.69
N ALA A 90 -10.46 21.02 17.65
CA ALA A 90 -10.71 21.74 16.40
C ALA A 90 -9.42 22.02 15.62
N ALA A 91 -8.35 22.44 16.30
CA ALA A 91 -7.05 22.67 15.67
C ALA A 91 -6.41 21.36 15.17
N GLN A 92 -6.59 20.25 15.88
CA GLN A 92 -6.18 18.93 15.40
C GLN A 92 -6.97 18.52 14.15
N LEU A 93 -8.29 18.73 14.15
CA LEU A 93 -9.14 18.44 13.00
C LEU A 93 -8.69 19.23 11.77
N PHE A 94 -8.57 20.56 11.86
CA PHE A 94 -8.14 21.37 10.73
C PHE A 94 -6.70 21.03 10.31
N GLY A 95 -5.78 20.90 11.27
CA GLY A 95 -4.39 20.57 11.02
C GLY A 95 -4.18 19.29 10.21
N ASN A 96 -4.99 18.25 10.48
CA ASN A 96 -4.94 16.99 9.74
C ASN A 96 -5.20 17.15 8.23
N TYR A 97 -5.99 18.15 7.83
CA TYR A 97 -6.36 18.38 6.42
C TYR A 97 -5.59 19.55 5.77
N THR A 98 -4.84 20.32 6.56
CA THR A 98 -4.15 21.53 6.07
C THR A 98 -2.63 21.44 6.13
N PHE A 99 -2.06 20.24 6.29
CA PHE A 99 -0.61 20.06 6.20
C PHE A 99 -0.07 20.57 4.86
N GLN A 100 1.02 21.33 4.90
CA GLN A 100 1.67 21.78 3.67
C GLN A 100 2.32 20.59 2.96
N ARG A 101 2.21 20.54 1.63
CA ARG A 101 2.78 19.45 0.82
C ARG A 101 4.28 19.24 1.09
N LYS A 102 5.02 20.34 1.29
CA LYS A 102 6.45 20.29 1.60
C LYS A 102 6.71 19.56 2.92
N ASP A 103 5.92 19.82 3.95
CA ASP A 103 6.03 19.15 5.24
C ASP A 103 5.67 17.67 5.10
N VAL A 104 4.64 17.36 4.30
CA VAL A 104 4.29 15.97 3.98
C VAL A 104 5.48 15.25 3.34
N GLU A 105 6.07 15.80 2.30
CA GLU A 105 7.19 15.19 1.58
C GLU A 105 8.40 14.93 2.50
N ILE A 106 8.74 15.90 3.35
CA ILE A 106 9.83 15.78 4.32
C ILE A 106 9.56 14.67 5.34
N GLU A 107 8.40 14.69 5.99
CA GLU A 107 8.09 13.78 7.10
C GLU A 107 7.82 12.34 6.64
N THR A 108 7.34 12.17 5.41
CA THR A 108 7.06 10.84 4.82
C THR A 108 8.22 10.29 3.99
N ASN A 109 9.32 11.06 3.87
CA ASN A 109 10.46 10.76 3.02
C ASN A 109 10.04 10.51 1.55
N ILE A 110 9.05 11.26 1.08
CA ILE A 110 8.65 11.29 -0.33
C ILE A 110 9.54 12.36 -1.02
N PRO A 111 10.17 12.05 -2.17
CA PRO A 111 11.00 13.02 -2.88
C PRO A 111 10.29 14.35 -3.14
N ALA A 112 11.02 15.46 -2.99
CA ALA A 112 10.47 16.80 -3.16
C ALA A 112 9.79 16.99 -4.53
N GLY A 113 8.60 17.59 -4.52
CA GLY A 113 7.78 17.84 -5.70
C GLY A 113 7.08 16.61 -6.29
N LYS A 114 7.24 15.42 -5.69
CA LYS A 114 6.61 14.20 -6.19
C LYS A 114 5.10 14.17 -5.94
N ILE A 115 4.63 14.73 -4.83
CA ILE A 115 3.18 14.88 -4.58
C ILE A 115 2.56 15.75 -5.68
N SER A 116 3.21 16.87 -6.04
CA SER A 116 2.75 17.71 -7.14
C SER A 116 2.73 16.97 -8.48
N LYS A 117 3.67 16.06 -8.74
CA LYS A 117 3.64 15.21 -9.95
C LYS A 117 2.42 14.27 -9.96
N TYR A 118 2.08 13.66 -8.83
CA TYR A 118 0.89 12.82 -8.72
C TYR A 118 -0.41 13.60 -8.94
N MET A 119 -0.48 14.85 -8.46
CA MET A 119 -1.64 15.71 -8.64
C MET A 119 -1.83 16.18 -10.09
N ASN A 120 -0.74 16.33 -10.84
CA ASN A 120 -0.76 16.92 -12.18
C ASN A 120 -0.78 15.88 -13.32
N ASP A 121 -0.45 14.62 -13.04
CA ASP A 121 -0.43 13.55 -14.04
C ASP A 121 -1.08 12.27 -13.51
N LYS A 122 -2.28 11.99 -14.03
CA LYS A 122 -3.11 10.82 -13.67
C LYS A 122 -2.44 9.47 -13.95
N ASN A 123 -1.40 9.44 -14.80
CA ASN A 123 -0.67 8.21 -15.13
C ASN A 123 0.47 7.93 -14.16
N LYS A 124 0.79 8.86 -13.23
CA LYS A 124 1.84 8.64 -12.24
C LYS A 124 1.35 7.73 -11.12
N LYS A 125 2.09 6.65 -10.92
CA LYS A 125 1.85 5.66 -9.88
C LYS A 125 2.75 5.88 -8.68
N ALA A 126 2.20 5.72 -7.49
CA ALA A 126 2.95 5.80 -6.24
C ALA A 126 3.43 4.41 -5.79
N PRO A 127 4.73 4.23 -5.49
CA PRO A 127 5.23 3.03 -4.82
C PRO A 127 4.48 2.77 -3.51
N ILE A 128 4.24 1.50 -3.19
CA ILE A 128 3.50 1.09 -2.00
C ILE A 128 4.10 1.65 -0.71
N GLU A 129 5.42 1.67 -0.60
CA GLU A 129 6.09 2.19 0.60
C GLU A 129 5.85 3.68 0.82
N GLU A 130 5.73 4.47 -0.24
CA GLU A 130 5.44 5.91 -0.13
C GLU A 130 4.01 6.14 0.38
N ILE A 131 3.06 5.35 -0.14
CA ILE A 131 1.67 5.42 0.32
C ILE A 131 1.53 4.95 1.76
N ILE A 132 2.20 3.86 2.15
CA ILE A 132 2.21 3.39 3.54
C ILE A 132 2.76 4.49 4.46
N ARG A 133 3.95 5.05 4.14
CA ARG A 133 4.54 6.12 4.95
C ARG A 133 3.61 7.34 5.06
N PHE A 134 2.98 7.73 3.96
CA PHE A 134 2.02 8.83 3.95
C PHE A 134 0.85 8.57 4.89
N ILE A 135 0.14 7.46 4.71
CA ILE A 135 -1.04 7.06 5.48
C ILE A 135 -0.72 7.02 6.98
N ASP A 136 0.41 6.42 7.34
CA ASP A 136 0.83 6.37 8.73
C ASP A 136 1.08 7.75 9.30
N SER A 137 1.82 8.59 8.56
CA SER A 137 2.22 9.89 9.08
C SER A 137 1.02 10.77 9.46
N ILE A 138 -0.10 10.61 8.77
CA ILE A 138 -1.35 11.31 9.05
C ILE A 138 -2.33 10.52 9.93
N GLY A 139 -1.99 9.30 10.34
CA GLY A 139 -2.75 8.50 11.30
C GLY A 139 -4.03 7.87 10.73
N LEU A 140 -4.07 7.54 9.44
CA LEU A 140 -5.20 6.84 8.83
C LEU A 140 -5.05 5.31 8.93
N ASP A 141 -6.18 4.58 8.89
CA ASP A 141 -6.14 3.13 8.71
C ASP A 141 -5.72 2.78 7.27
N LEU A 142 -4.73 1.89 7.16
CA LEU A 142 -4.13 1.54 5.88
C LEU A 142 -5.10 0.79 4.97
N LEU A 143 -5.75 -0.25 5.47
CA LEU A 143 -6.63 -1.07 4.64
C LEU A 143 -7.85 -0.28 4.17
N GLU A 144 -8.51 0.44 5.09
CA GLU A 144 -9.65 1.29 4.77
C GLU A 144 -9.28 2.34 3.72
N THR A 145 -8.12 2.97 3.87
CA THR A 145 -7.62 3.96 2.90
C THR A 145 -7.35 3.31 1.55
N LEU A 146 -6.67 2.16 1.50
CA LEU A 146 -6.39 1.47 0.24
C LEU A 146 -7.67 1.04 -0.47
N LYS A 147 -8.65 0.49 0.24
CA LYS A 147 -9.96 0.15 -0.32
C LYS A 147 -10.69 1.36 -0.89
N LYS A 148 -10.63 2.50 -0.19
CA LYS A 148 -11.28 3.75 -0.62
C LYS A 148 -10.69 4.29 -1.92
N TYR A 149 -9.37 4.29 -2.08
CA TYR A 149 -8.70 4.96 -3.20
C TYR A 149 -8.30 4.02 -4.35
N TYR A 150 -8.06 2.75 -4.07
CA TYR A 150 -7.64 1.74 -5.06
C TYR A 150 -8.70 0.67 -5.33
N GLY A 151 -9.85 0.76 -4.65
CA GLY A 151 -11.04 -0.05 -4.91
C GLY A 151 -11.17 -1.27 -3.98
N VAL A 152 -12.39 -1.80 -3.92
CA VAL A 152 -12.69 -3.04 -3.18
C VAL A 152 -12.51 -4.23 -4.11
N ILE A 153 -11.80 -5.25 -3.64
CA ILE A 153 -11.54 -6.46 -4.41
C ILE A 153 -12.57 -7.52 -4.01
N ASP A 154 -13.55 -7.74 -4.87
CA ASP A 154 -14.53 -8.81 -4.68
C ASP A 154 -13.93 -10.17 -5.07
N VAL A 155 -13.30 -10.82 -4.09
CA VAL A 155 -12.64 -12.12 -4.28
C VAL A 155 -13.66 -13.27 -4.37
N LYS A 156 -14.83 -13.12 -3.74
CA LYS A 156 -15.85 -14.18 -3.65
C LYS A 156 -16.56 -14.42 -4.98
N SER A 157 -16.89 -13.36 -5.73
CA SER A 157 -17.51 -13.52 -7.06
C SER A 157 -16.55 -14.08 -8.10
N LYS A 158 -15.26 -13.73 -8.00
CA LYS A 158 -14.21 -14.16 -8.95
C LYS A 158 -13.73 -15.59 -8.72
N THR A 159 -13.82 -16.12 -7.50
CA THR A 159 -13.40 -17.51 -7.18
C THR A 159 -14.45 -18.56 -7.49
N LYS A 160 -15.74 -18.19 -7.66
CA LYS A 160 -16.80 -19.12 -8.11
C LYS A 160 -16.79 -19.43 -9.61
N ARG A 161 -16.01 -18.68 -10.40
CA ARG A 161 -15.94 -18.82 -11.87
C ARG A 161 -14.73 -19.64 -12.35
N ILE A 162 -13.97 -20.24 -11.43
CA ILE A 162 -12.76 -21.04 -11.71
C ILE A 162 -12.98 -22.44 -11.16
#